data_AF-A0A6J6F1S5-F1
#
_entry.id   AF-A0A6J6F1S5-F1
#
_cell.length_a   1.000
_cell.length_b   1.000
_cell.length_c   1.000
_cell.angle_alpha   90.00
_cell.angle_beta   90.00
_cell.angle_gamma   90.00
#
_symmetry.space_group_name_H-M   'P 1'
#
loop_
_entity.id
_entity.type
_entity.pdbx_description
1 polymer ?
#
loop_
_entity_poly.entity_id
_entity_poly.type
_entity_poly.pdbx_seq_one_letter_code
_entity_poly.pdbx_strand_id
1 'polypeptide(L)'
;MSLTFMIVALINGGNDLIATHFDLTINQIMWFSRIGIIVLPPLAFVITKRICLSLQRADREAVLHGKETGRLVMLPHGEYIEIHEELSPEKKFTLTQHEQPKAIALVTEDKQGVLNPKGIRAKLQARFSAANAENIAKPTASEIKELESGHH
;
A
#
# COMPACT_ATOMS: atom_id res chain seq x y z
N MET A 1 -10.16 -7.14 1.50
CA MET A 1 -11.41 -7.21 2.30
C MET A 1 -12.47 -8.10 1.67
N SER A 2 -13.06 -7.74 0.53
CA SER A 2 -14.14 -8.54 -0.10
C SER A 2 -13.73 -9.98 -0.39
N LEU A 3 -12.55 -10.19 -1.01
CA LEU A 3 -12.04 -11.53 -1.27
C LEU A 3 -11.87 -12.37 0.01
N THR A 4 -11.32 -11.77 1.07
CA THR A 4 -11.15 -12.46 2.36
C THR A 4 -12.50 -12.86 2.96
N PHE A 5 -13.49 -11.97 2.92
CA PHE A 5 -14.85 -12.26 3.36
C PHE A 5 -15.46 -13.41 2.56
N MET A 6 -15.35 -13.35 1.23
CA MET A 6 -15.86 -14.37 0.32
C MET A 6 -15.21 -15.73 0.58
N ILE A 7 -13.89 -15.78 0.77
CA ILE A 7 -13.16 -17.02 1.06
C ILE A 7 -13.63 -17.61 2.40
N VAL A 8 -13.78 -16.79 3.45
CA VAL A 8 -14.27 -17.28 4.75
C VAL A 8 -15.71 -17.79 4.66
N ALA A 9 -16.59 -17.07 3.94
CA ALA A 9 -17.96 -17.50 3.73
C ALA A 9 -18.04 -18.80 2.91
N LEU A 10 -17.19 -18.95 1.89
CA LEU A 10 -17.11 -20.14 1.06
C LEU A 10 -16.61 -21.35 1.86
N ILE A 11 -15.56 -21.16 2.68
CA ILE A 11 -15.07 -22.18 3.61
C ILE A 11 -16.18 -22.66 4.54
N ASN A 12 -16.99 -21.72 5.05
CA ASN A 12 -18.13 -22.08 5.90
C ASN A 12 -19.25 -22.81 5.13
N GLY A 13 -19.45 -22.50 3.84
CA GLY A 13 -20.40 -23.21 2.99
C GLY A 13 -19.99 -24.65 2.67
N GLY A 14 -18.69 -24.95 2.72
CA GLY A 14 -18.12 -26.30 2.56
C GLY A 14 -17.69 -26.96 3.87
N ASN A 15 -18.26 -26.53 5.01
CA ASN A 15 -17.84 -26.98 6.34
C ASN A 15 -17.88 -28.52 6.53
N ASP A 16 -18.87 -29.21 5.98
CA ASP A 16 -19.01 -30.66 6.10
C ASP A 16 -17.87 -31.42 5.40
N LEU A 17 -17.47 -30.95 4.21
CA LEU A 17 -16.36 -31.53 3.45
C LEU A 17 -15.02 -31.29 4.17
N ILE A 18 -14.86 -30.10 4.76
CA ILE A 18 -13.66 -29.77 5.55
C ILE A 18 -13.62 -30.61 6.83
N ALA A 19 -14.76 -30.82 7.49
CA ALA A 19 -14.83 -31.65 8.69
C ALA A 19 -14.40 -33.09 8.42
N THR A 20 -14.84 -33.70 7.31
CA THR A 20 -14.53 -35.10 6.98
C THR A 20 -13.12 -35.32 6.44
N HIS A 21 -12.55 -34.36 5.69
CA HIS A 21 -11.21 -34.52 5.12
C HIS A 21 -10.06 -34.10 6.05
N PHE A 22 -10.33 -33.23 7.02
CA PHE A 22 -9.33 -32.73 7.96
C PHE A 22 -9.55 -33.21 9.40
N ASP A 23 -10.48 -34.15 9.61
CA ASP A 23 -10.82 -34.71 10.93
C ASP A 23 -11.14 -33.63 11.98
N LEU A 24 -11.79 -32.55 11.56
CA LEU A 24 -12.18 -31.42 12.40
C LEU A 24 -13.65 -31.52 12.81
N THR A 25 -13.98 -31.02 13.99
CA THR A 25 -15.40 -30.91 14.37
C THR A 25 -16.06 -29.75 13.63
N ILE A 26 -17.32 -29.93 13.25
CA ILE A 26 -18.13 -28.86 12.62
C ILE A 26 -18.19 -27.62 13.52
N ASN A 27 -18.28 -27.82 14.84
CA ASN A 27 -18.30 -26.73 15.81
C ASN A 27 -17.02 -25.88 15.77
N GLN A 28 -15.84 -26.48 15.59
CA GLN A 28 -14.59 -25.73 15.44
C GLN A 28 -14.62 -24.85 14.19
N ILE A 29 -15.05 -25.39 13.05
CA ILE A 29 -15.13 -24.66 11.78
C ILE A 29 -16.15 -23.51 11.89
N MET A 30 -17.29 -23.75 12.53
CA MET A 30 -18.34 -22.74 12.75
C MET A 30 -17.86 -21.59 13.66
N TRP A 31 -17.15 -21.89 14.74
CA TRP A 31 -16.59 -20.84 15.61
C TRP A 31 -15.49 -20.06 14.90
N PHE A 32 -14.62 -20.75 14.15
CA PHE A 32 -13.60 -20.11 13.34
C PHE A 32 -14.20 -19.16 12.31
N SER A 33 -15.20 -19.60 11.53
CA SER A 33 -15.80 -18.77 10.47
C SER A 33 -16.53 -17.56 11.04
N ARG A 34 -17.23 -17.71 12.18
CA ARG A 34 -17.91 -16.60 12.88
C ARG A 34 -16.96 -15.50 13.31
N ILE A 35 -15.80 -15.85 13.87
CA ILE A 35 -14.80 -14.87 14.27
C ILE A 35 -14.06 -14.35 13.04
N GLY A 36 -13.66 -15.26 12.14
CA GLY A 36 -12.89 -14.98 10.95
C GLY A 36 -13.56 -14.01 10.00
N ILE A 37 -14.89 -14.08 9.84
CA ILE A 37 -15.62 -13.20 8.91
C ILE A 37 -15.58 -11.73 9.33
N ILE A 38 -15.40 -11.47 10.63
CA ILE A 38 -15.30 -10.13 11.20
C ILE A 38 -13.84 -9.68 11.29
N VAL A 39 -12.94 -10.58 11.71
CA VAL A 39 -11.54 -10.24 12.04
C VAL A 39 -10.61 -10.31 10.84
N LEU A 40 -10.74 -11.33 9.98
CA LEU A 40 -9.81 -11.54 8.87
C LEU A 40 -9.88 -10.44 7.79
N PRO A 41 -11.05 -9.91 7.38
CA PRO A 41 -11.08 -8.88 6.34
C PRO A 41 -10.36 -7.58 6.75
N PRO A 42 -10.58 -6.99 7.95
CA PRO A 42 -9.80 -5.84 8.41
C PRO A 42 -8.31 -6.15 8.57
N LEU A 43 -7.95 -7.33 9.09
CA LEU A 43 -6.55 -7.73 9.22
C LEU A 43 -5.86 -7.82 7.86
N ALA A 44 -6.50 -8.49 6.90
CA ALA A 44 -6.01 -8.59 5.53
C ALA A 44 -5.87 -7.21 4.87
N PHE A 45 -6.81 -6.29 5.12
CA PHE A 45 -6.69 -4.91 4.62
C PHE A 45 -5.42 -4.22 5.12
N VAL A 46 -5.14 -4.28 6.43
CA VAL A 46 -3.95 -3.64 7.00
C VAL A 46 -2.67 -4.25 6.43
N ILE A 47 -2.61 -5.58 6.35
CA ILE A 47 -1.45 -6.29 5.80
C ILE A 47 -1.24 -5.92 4.32
N THR A 48 -2.28 -6.06 3.49
CA THR A 48 -2.19 -5.73 2.06
C THR A 48 -1.84 -4.26 1.84
N LYS A 49 -2.41 -3.33 2.61
CA LYS A 49 -2.07 -1.91 2.55
C LYS A 49 -0.57 -1.70 2.81
N ARG A 50 -0.01 -2.31 3.85
CA ARG A 50 1.43 -2.19 4.16
C ARG A 50 2.31 -2.75 3.04
N ILE A 51 1.92 -3.88 2.44
CA ILE A 51 2.64 -4.47 1.30
C ILE A 51 2.59 -3.54 0.09
N CYS A 52 1.42 -3.02 -0.29
CA CYS A 52 1.27 -2.07 -1.40
C CYS A 52 2.13 -0.82 -1.21
N LEU A 53 2.20 -0.28 0.01
CA LEU A 53 3.08 0.86 0.31
C LEU A 53 4.55 0.47 0.23
N SER A 54 4.94 -0.71 0.68
CA SER A 54 6.32 -1.17 0.51
C SER A 54 6.71 -1.29 -0.96
N LEU A 55 5.80 -1.77 -1.81
CA LEU A 55 6.02 -1.86 -3.26
C LEU A 55 6.15 -0.46 -3.88
N GLN A 56 5.30 0.50 -3.50
CA GLN A 56 5.43 1.88 -3.98
C GLN A 56 6.77 2.53 -3.57
N ARG A 57 7.33 2.18 -2.41
CA ARG A 57 8.68 2.62 -2.01
C ARG A 57 9.74 2.03 -2.93
N ALA A 58 9.67 0.72 -3.17
CA ALA A 58 10.60 0.05 -4.08
C ALA A 58 10.51 0.64 -5.50
N ASP A 59 9.30 0.91 -6.01
CA ASP A 59 9.10 1.56 -7.30
C ASP A 59 9.69 2.97 -7.34
N ARG A 60 9.56 3.75 -6.25
CA ARG A 60 10.17 5.07 -6.12
C ARG A 60 11.70 4.98 -6.16
N GLU A 61 12.29 4.07 -5.39
CA GLU A 61 13.74 3.86 -5.35
C GLU A 61 14.27 3.41 -6.72
N ALA A 62 13.56 2.53 -7.41
CA ALA A 62 13.93 2.13 -8.77
C ALA A 62 13.94 3.31 -9.75
N VAL A 63 12.99 4.24 -9.65
CA VAL A 63 12.97 5.44 -10.51
C VAL A 63 14.13 6.39 -10.22
N LEU A 64 14.50 6.54 -8.94
CA LEU A 64 15.57 7.45 -8.51
C LEU A 64 16.97 6.87 -8.78
N HIS A 65 17.21 5.63 -8.37
CA HIS A 65 18.54 5.02 -8.37
C HIS A 65 18.78 4.07 -9.55
N GLY A 66 17.74 3.72 -10.30
CA GLY A 66 17.83 2.70 -11.34
C GLY A 66 17.56 1.29 -10.81
N LYS A 67 17.68 0.30 -11.69
CA LYS A 67 17.46 -1.10 -11.36
C LYS A 67 18.76 -1.73 -10.89
N GLU A 68 18.68 -2.47 -9.78
CA GLU A 68 19.73 -3.37 -9.30
C GLU A 68 20.13 -4.39 -10.39
N THR A 69 21.42 -4.47 -10.71
CA THR A 69 21.96 -5.42 -11.72
C THR A 69 22.50 -6.70 -11.08
N GLY A 70 22.71 -6.70 -9.76
CA GLY A 70 23.38 -7.78 -9.04
C GLY A 70 24.90 -7.83 -9.27
N ARG A 71 25.48 -6.85 -9.98
CA ARG A 71 26.93 -6.74 -10.19
C ARG A 71 27.55 -5.85 -9.11
N LEU A 72 28.28 -6.48 -8.20
CA LEU A 72 29.11 -5.79 -7.21
C LEU A 72 30.50 -5.53 -7.79
N VAL A 73 30.96 -4.29 -7.71
CA VAL A 73 32.33 -3.92 -8.06
C VAL A 73 33.05 -3.33 -6.86
N MET A 74 34.30 -3.74 -6.66
CA MET A 74 35.16 -3.22 -5.61
C MET A 74 35.90 -2.00 -6.13
N LEU A 75 35.78 -0.88 -5.43
CA LEU A 75 36.47 0.36 -5.73
C LEU A 75 37.94 0.29 -5.26
N PRO A 76 38.83 1.14 -5.79
CA PRO A 76 40.26 1.14 -5.42
C PRO A 76 40.53 1.34 -3.92
N HIS A 77 39.60 1.96 -3.20
CA HIS A 77 39.65 2.17 -1.74
C HIS A 77 39.01 1.04 -0.91
N GLY A 78 38.56 -0.04 -1.55
CA GLY A 78 38.04 -1.25 -0.88
C GLY A 78 36.54 -1.27 -0.62
N GLU A 79 35.79 -0.25 -1.04
CA GLU A 79 34.32 -0.22 -0.94
C GLU A 79 33.67 -1.05 -2.05
N TYR A 80 32.55 -1.71 -1.74
CA TYR A 80 31.74 -2.42 -2.72
C TYR A 80 30.52 -1.58 -3.10
N ILE A 81 30.35 -1.30 -4.38
CA ILE A 81 29.15 -0.65 -4.91
C ILE A 81 28.41 -1.59 -5.84
N GLU A 82 27.08 -1.52 -5.80
CA GLU A 82 26.24 -2.17 -6.79
C GLU A 82 26.03 -1.25 -7.98
N ILE A 83 26.33 -1.75 -9.18
CA ILE A 83 26.06 -1.02 -10.41
C ILE A 83 24.55 -1.05 -10.64
N HIS A 84 23.94 0.14 -10.71
CA HIS A 84 22.55 0.29 -11.08
C HIS A 84 22.43 0.65 -12.56
N GLU A 85 21.47 0.03 -13.25
CA GLU A 85 21.15 0.36 -14.63
C GLU A 85 19.96 1.32 -14.67
N GLU A 86 20.09 2.43 -15.39
CA GLU A 86 19.00 3.38 -15.53
C GLU A 86 17.77 2.73 -16.20
N LEU A 87 16.58 3.00 -15.66
CA LEU A 87 15.36 2.55 -16.32
C LEU A 87 15.12 3.37 -17.59
N SER A 88 14.60 2.69 -18.62
CA SER A 88 14.13 3.35 -19.83
C SER A 88 13.05 4.40 -19.52
N PRO A 89 12.94 5.48 -20.32
CA PRO A 89 11.94 6.53 -20.11
C PRO A 89 10.50 6.01 -20.03
N GLU A 90 10.17 5.00 -20.85
CA GLU A 90 8.85 4.35 -20.86
C GLU A 90 8.51 3.67 -19.52
N LYS A 91 9.50 3.00 -18.91
CA LYS A 91 9.32 2.36 -17.60
C LYS A 91 9.19 3.40 -16.49
N LYS A 92 10.02 4.44 -16.50
CA LYS A 92 9.92 5.56 -15.56
C LYS A 92 8.53 6.22 -15.63
N PHE A 93 8.00 6.45 -16.83
CA PHE A 93 6.64 6.96 -17.02
C PHE A 93 5.57 6.01 -16.48
N THR A 94 5.69 4.71 -16.78
CA THR A 94 4.72 3.69 -16.31
C THR A 94 4.60 3.67 -14.78
N LEU A 95 5.72 3.81 -14.07
CA LEU A 95 5.74 3.84 -12.60
C LEU A 95 5.20 5.16 -12.03
N THR A 96 5.33 6.27 -12.74
CA THR A 96 4.98 7.62 -12.24
C THR A 96 3.65 8.19 -12.76
N GLN A 97 3.00 7.58 -13.75
CA GLN A 97 1.78 8.12 -14.37
C GLN A 97 0.52 8.11 -13.47
N HIS A 98 0.48 7.26 -12.44
CA HIS A 98 -0.73 7.02 -11.62
C HIS A 98 -1.20 8.25 -10.83
N GLU A 99 -2.49 8.57 -10.77
CA GLU A 99 -2.97 9.69 -9.94
C GLU A 99 -2.83 9.36 -8.43
N GLN A 100 -2.35 10.33 -7.63
CA GLN A 100 -2.22 10.17 -6.19
C GLN A 100 -3.33 10.97 -5.48
N PRO A 101 -4.41 10.31 -5.01
CA PRO A 101 -5.48 11.00 -4.32
C PRO A 101 -4.95 11.59 -3.02
N LYS A 102 -5.19 12.88 -2.81
CA LYS A 102 -4.86 13.56 -1.55
C LYS A 102 -5.94 13.29 -0.51
N ALA A 103 -5.54 13.34 0.77
CA ALA A 103 -6.49 13.29 1.87
C ALA A 103 -7.58 14.36 1.69
N ILE A 104 -8.82 14.00 2.01
CA ILE A 104 -9.94 14.94 1.98
C ILE A 104 -9.63 16.06 2.97
N ALA A 105 -9.51 17.29 2.48
CA ALA A 105 -9.26 18.46 3.31
C ALA A 105 -10.49 18.77 4.18
N LEU A 106 -10.25 19.16 5.44
CA LEU A 106 -11.30 19.66 6.31
C LEU A 106 -11.67 21.08 5.91
N VAL A 107 -12.85 21.24 5.30
CA VAL A 107 -13.46 22.55 5.12
C VAL A 107 -14.31 22.83 6.35
N THR A 108 -13.76 23.66 7.25
CA THR A 108 -14.44 24.12 8.47
C THR A 108 -15.47 25.20 8.17
N GLU A 109 -15.18 26.04 7.18
CA GLU A 109 -16.01 27.17 6.73
C GLU A 109 -16.09 27.20 5.20
N ASP A 110 -17.25 27.49 4.66
CA ASP A 110 -17.41 27.76 3.22
C ASP A 110 -16.73 29.08 2.85
N LYS A 111 -16.55 29.35 1.54
CA LYS A 111 -15.99 30.62 1.02
C LYS A 111 -16.71 31.89 1.52
N GLN A 112 -17.91 31.73 2.07
CA GLN A 112 -18.75 32.79 2.63
C GLN A 112 -18.72 32.84 4.18
N GLY A 113 -17.83 32.08 4.84
CA GLY A 113 -17.67 32.05 6.30
C GLY A 113 -18.74 31.25 7.04
N VAL A 114 -19.57 30.48 6.34
CA VAL A 114 -20.63 29.66 6.95
C VAL A 114 -20.02 28.36 7.47
N LEU A 115 -20.26 28.06 8.75
CA LEU A 115 -19.83 26.81 9.41
C LEU A 115 -20.50 25.59 8.75
N ASN A 116 -19.70 24.56 8.47
CA ASN A 116 -20.19 23.35 7.83
C ASN A 116 -21.24 22.62 8.72
N PRO A 117 -22.48 22.41 8.23
CA PRO A 117 -23.56 21.80 9.02
C PRO A 117 -23.28 20.34 9.43
N LYS A 118 -22.31 19.67 8.78
CA LYS A 118 -21.90 18.29 9.09
C LYS A 118 -20.73 18.22 10.08
N GLY A 119 -20.32 19.35 10.68
CA GLY A 119 -19.10 19.58 11.49
C GLY A 119 -18.39 18.34 12.06
N ILE A 120 -19.04 17.59 12.96
CA ILE A 120 -18.44 16.41 13.61
C ILE A 120 -18.20 15.24 12.63
N ARG A 121 -19.16 14.95 11.74
CA ARG A 121 -19.03 13.90 10.72
C ARG A 121 -17.95 14.25 9.70
N ALA A 122 -17.88 15.50 9.26
CA ALA A 122 -16.83 15.99 8.38
C ALA A 122 -15.45 15.83 9.04
N LYS A 123 -15.35 16.19 10.33
CA LYS A 123 -14.12 16.01 11.14
C LYS A 123 -13.67 14.56 11.22
N LEU A 124 -14.58 13.64 11.52
CA LEU A 124 -14.29 12.21 11.57
C LEU A 124 -13.88 11.67 10.19
N GLN A 125 -14.61 12.03 9.14
CA GLN A 125 -14.34 11.58 7.77
C GLN A 125 -12.95 12.00 7.30
N ALA A 126 -12.56 13.25 7.52
CA ALA A 126 -11.25 13.71 7.08
C ALA A 126 -10.13 13.12 7.93
N ARG A 127 -10.32 12.88 9.23
CA ARG A 127 -9.32 12.17 10.05
C ARG A 127 -9.12 10.74 9.53
N PHE A 128 -10.21 10.06 9.20
CA PHE A 128 -10.14 8.71 8.64
C PHE A 128 -9.52 8.71 7.24
N SER A 129 -9.83 9.72 6.42
CA SER A 129 -9.22 9.92 5.10
C SER A 129 -7.72 10.20 5.23
N ALA A 130 -7.31 11.11 6.12
CA ALA A 130 -5.91 11.44 6.35
C ALA A 130 -5.10 10.24 6.85
N ALA A 131 -5.65 9.46 7.78
CA ALA A 131 -5.00 8.22 8.24
C ALA A 131 -4.89 7.15 7.15
N ASN A 132 -5.78 7.17 6.15
CA ASN A 132 -5.78 6.22 5.04
C ASN A 132 -5.12 6.71 3.77
N ALA A 133 -4.86 8.01 3.65
CA ALA A 133 -4.19 8.65 2.51
C ALA A 133 -2.66 8.62 2.62
N GLU A 134 -2.11 7.69 3.41
CA GLU A 134 -0.69 7.35 3.36
C GLU A 134 -0.38 6.86 1.94
N ASN A 135 0.13 7.75 1.08
CA ASN A 135 0.65 7.46 -0.26
C ASN A 135 2.11 7.89 -0.28
N ILE A 136 2.98 7.10 -0.91
CA ILE A 136 4.39 7.50 -1.09
C ILE A 136 4.44 8.52 -2.22
N ALA A 137 4.95 9.71 -1.91
CA ALA A 137 5.06 10.79 -2.90
C ALA A 137 5.93 10.33 -4.08
N LYS A 138 5.49 10.64 -5.29
CA LYS A 138 6.28 10.40 -6.50
C LYS A 138 7.61 11.18 -6.44
N PRO A 139 8.68 10.66 -7.07
CA PRO A 139 9.89 11.44 -7.33
C PRO A 139 9.55 12.78 -7.99
N THR A 140 10.06 13.88 -7.45
CA THR A 140 9.94 15.19 -8.09
C THR A 140 10.98 15.37 -9.20
N ALA A 141 10.69 16.20 -10.20
CA ALA A 141 11.65 16.48 -11.28
C ALA A 141 12.94 17.16 -10.78
N SER A 142 12.88 17.86 -9.64
CA SER A 142 14.06 18.39 -8.95
C SER A 142 14.92 17.29 -8.34
N GLU A 143 14.31 16.31 -7.65
CA GLU A 143 15.03 15.16 -7.07
C GLU A 143 15.79 14.35 -8.13
N ILE A 144 15.19 14.14 -9.31
CA ILE A 144 15.84 13.43 -10.41
C ILE A 144 17.03 14.24 -10.96
N LYS A 145 16.87 15.56 -11.12
CA LYS A 145 17.95 16.44 -11.61
C LYS A 145 19.11 16.55 -10.62
N GLU A 146 18.82 16.59 -9.32
CA GLU A 146 19.86 16.59 -8.27
C GLU A 146 20.71 15.32 -8.34
N LEU A 147 20.09 14.15 -8.53
CA LEU A 147 20.80 12.88 -8.73
C LEU A 147 21.64 12.87 -10.02
N GLU A 148 21.10 13.37 -11.14
CA GLU A 148 21.83 13.50 -12.41
C GLU A 148 23.02 14.48 -12.30
N SER A 149 22.94 15.49 -11.43
CA SER A 149 24.02 16.47 -11.22
C SER A 149 25.21 15.95 -10.39
N GLY A 150 25.18 14.70 -9.92
CA GLY A 150 26.35 14.05 -9.31
C GLY A 150 26.71 14.56 -7.92
N HIS A 151 25.79 15.23 -7.21
CA HIS A 151 25.99 15.61 -5.81
C HIS A 151 25.69 14.43 -4.88
N HIS A 152 26.64 13.50 -4.79
CA HIS A 152 26.77 12.53 -3.70
C HIS A 152 28.02 12.86 -2.88
#